data_AF-A0A1X0WGI4-F1
#
_entry.id   AF-A0A1X0WGI4-F1
#
_cell.length_a   1.000
_cell.length_b   1.000
_cell.length_c   1.000
_cell.angle_alpha   90.00
_cell.angle_beta   90.00
_cell.angle_gamma   90.00
#
_symmetry.space_group_name_H-M   'P 1'
#
loop_
_entity.id
_entity.type
_entity.pdbx_description
1 polymer ?
#
loop_
_entity_poly.entity_id
_entity_poly.type
_entity_poly.pdbx_seq_one_letter_code
_entity_poly.pdbx_strand_id
1 'polypeptide(L)'
;MHHKYAALLQRNEMRLRRLHWLLMELESRQQRLSSEKQTQATQVETLRNLIKHHSFAGVSTRADLFAEQRKLAVLRRQLFAIIQQVQEIDEKLDDIKREIIQHRVLMLTGMYRSEKYKHLLQGALSKKRQTQSRQDESEMEEMILWKK
;
A
#
# COMPACT_ATOMS: atom_id res chain seq x y z
N MET A 1 18.11 -6.11 -31.00
CA MET A 1 17.82 -6.85 -29.74
C MET A 1 18.08 -6.04 -28.47
N HIS A 2 19.23 -5.36 -28.33
CA HIS A 2 19.54 -4.49 -27.18
C HIS A 2 18.42 -3.49 -26.80
N HIS A 3 17.97 -2.68 -27.77
CA HIS A 3 16.92 -1.67 -27.55
C HIS A 3 15.59 -2.27 -27.03
N LYS A 4 15.26 -3.51 -27.41
CA LYS A 4 14.05 -4.19 -26.96
C LYS A 4 14.10 -4.54 -25.48
N TYR A 5 15.23 -5.07 -24.99
CA TYR A 5 15.39 -5.39 -23.57
C TYR A 5 15.51 -4.12 -22.70
N ALA A 6 16.17 -3.08 -23.21
CA ALA A 6 16.23 -1.79 -22.53
C ALA A 6 14.84 -1.16 -22.35
N ALA A 7 14.01 -1.17 -23.41
CA ALA A 7 12.65 -0.65 -23.33
C ALA A 7 11.75 -1.45 -22.36
N LEU A 8 11.87 -2.79 -22.35
CA LEU A 8 11.15 -3.64 -21.40
C LEU A 8 11.59 -3.39 -19.96
N LEU A 9 12.88 -3.22 -19.72
CA LEU A 9 13.43 -2.89 -18.41
C LEU A 9 12.88 -1.53 -17.93
N GLN A 10 12.98 -0.50 -18.75
CA GLN A 10 12.50 0.84 -18.41
C GLN A 10 11.00 0.86 -18.10
N ARG A 11 10.18 0.17 -18.92
CA ARG A 11 8.74 0.03 -18.68
C ARG A 11 8.45 -0.67 -17.35
N ASN A 12 9.21 -1.71 -17.04
CA ASN A 12 9.02 -2.46 -15.80
C ASN A 12 9.46 -1.66 -14.57
N GLU A 13 10.55 -0.89 -14.65
CA GLU A 13 10.99 0.01 -13.59
C GLU A 13 9.98 1.12 -13.31
N MET A 14 9.39 1.73 -14.36
CA MET A 14 8.30 2.69 -14.18
C MET A 14 7.09 2.07 -13.47
N ARG A 15 6.73 0.83 -13.83
CA ARG A 15 5.65 0.09 -13.14
C ARG A 15 5.98 -0.17 -11.67
N LEU A 16 7.22 -0.55 -11.36
CA LEU A 16 7.68 -0.78 -9.99
C LEU A 16 7.63 0.51 -9.16
N ARG A 17 8.07 1.64 -9.72
CA ARG A 17 7.95 2.96 -9.04
C ARG A 17 6.51 3.31 -8.73
N ARG A 18 5.59 3.08 -9.67
CA ARG A 18 4.15 3.30 -9.45
C ARG A 18 3.60 2.39 -8.34
N LEU A 19 3.95 1.11 -8.35
CA LEU A 19 3.54 0.17 -7.30
C LEU A 19 4.08 0.58 -5.93
N HIS A 20 5.33 1.03 -5.87
CA HIS A 20 5.93 1.53 -4.63
C HIS A 20 5.17 2.73 -4.08
N TRP A 21 4.85 3.71 -4.94
CA TRP A 21 4.06 4.88 -4.53
C TRP A 21 2.67 4.49 -4.01
N LEU A 22 1.97 3.58 -4.71
CA LEU A 22 0.67 3.07 -4.28
C LEU A 22 0.75 2.35 -2.91
N LEU A 23 1.81 1.57 -2.68
CA LEU A 23 2.02 0.92 -1.39
C LEU A 23 2.21 1.94 -0.26
N MET A 24 3.00 3.00 -0.49
CA MET A 24 3.17 4.07 0.50
C MET A 24 1.85 4.78 0.81
N GLU A 25 1.03 5.04 -0.21
CA GLU A 25 -0.29 5.65 -0.04
C GLU A 25 -1.21 4.76 0.79
N LEU A 26 -1.27 3.46 0.48
CA LEU A 26 -2.09 2.50 1.22
C LEU A 26 -1.63 2.33 2.67
N GLU A 27 -0.31 2.25 2.91
CA GLU A 27 0.25 2.16 4.26
C GLU A 27 -0.04 3.44 5.07
N SER A 28 0.06 4.62 4.45
CA SER A 28 -0.32 5.88 5.10
C SER A 28 -1.82 5.91 5.43
N ARG A 29 -2.67 5.46 4.51
CA ARG A 29 -4.12 5.37 4.73
C ARG A 29 -4.46 4.39 5.85
N GLN A 30 -3.78 3.24 5.90
CA GLN A 30 -3.93 2.25 6.96
C GLN A 30 -3.60 2.84 8.33
N GLN A 31 -2.48 3.57 8.43
CA GLN A 31 -2.07 4.23 9.68
C GLN A 31 -3.11 5.25 10.14
N ARG A 32 -3.61 6.09 9.22
CA ARG A 32 -4.65 7.08 9.53
C ARG A 32 -5.92 6.44 10.07
N LEU A 33 -6.45 5.43 9.37
CA LEU A 33 -7.65 4.71 9.81
C LEU A 33 -7.43 3.96 11.13
N SER A 34 -6.23 3.42 11.36
CA SER A 34 -5.90 2.75 12.63
C SER A 34 -5.89 3.74 13.80
N SER A 35 -5.35 4.94 13.59
CA SER A 35 -5.39 6.03 14.56
C SER A 35 -6.83 6.47 14.83
N GLU A 36 -7.64 6.65 13.77
CA GLU A 36 -9.05 7.02 13.89
C GLU A 36 -9.84 5.98 14.68
N LYS A 37 -9.65 4.68 14.37
CA LYS A 37 -10.23 3.57 15.13
C LYS A 37 -9.87 3.66 16.61
N GLN A 38 -8.61 3.94 16.92
CA GLN A 38 -8.15 4.03 18.30
C GLN A 38 -8.81 5.21 19.04
N THR A 39 -8.95 6.36 18.38
CA THR A 39 -9.71 7.51 18.93
C THR A 39 -11.19 7.17 19.15
N GLN A 40 -11.82 6.46 18.22
CA GLN A 40 -13.21 6.03 18.41
C GLN A 40 -13.35 4.99 19.52
N ALA A 41 -12.38 4.09 19.67
CA ALA A 41 -12.38 3.10 20.75
C ALA A 41 -12.28 3.76 22.14
N THR A 42 -11.48 4.82 22.28
CA THR A 42 -11.44 5.59 23.55
C THR A 42 -12.74 6.34 23.79
N GLN A 43 -13.39 6.87 22.76
CA GLN A 43 -14.73 7.47 22.87
C GLN A 43 -15.80 6.46 23.28
N VAL A 44 -15.77 5.24 22.73
CA VAL A 44 -16.65 4.13 23.13
C VAL A 44 -16.48 3.82 24.61
N GLU A 45 -15.24 3.70 25.08
CA GLU A 45 -14.95 3.36 26.47
C GLU A 45 -15.38 4.49 27.43
N THR A 46 -15.12 5.74 27.09
CA THR A 46 -15.57 6.89 27.88
C THR A 46 -17.10 6.97 27.95
N LEU A 47 -17.81 6.76 26.85
CA LEU A 47 -19.28 6.72 26.85
C LEU A 47 -19.84 5.54 27.65
N ARG A 48 -19.23 4.36 27.57
CA ARG A 48 -19.61 3.21 28.41
C ARG A 48 -19.47 3.53 29.89
N ASN A 49 -18.36 4.16 30.28
CA ASN A 49 -18.13 4.57 31.65
C ASN A 49 -19.12 5.65 32.11
N LEU A 50 -19.40 6.65 31.27
CA LEU A 50 -20.43 7.66 31.55
C LEU A 50 -21.81 7.03 31.75
N ILE A 51 -22.21 6.10 30.89
CA ILE A 51 -23.49 5.38 31.00
C ILE A 51 -23.53 4.52 32.27
N LYS A 52 -22.44 3.81 32.58
CA LYS A 52 -22.34 2.93 33.76
C LYS A 52 -22.41 3.71 35.08
N HIS A 53 -21.77 4.87 35.13
CA HIS A 53 -21.73 5.73 36.31
C HIS A 53 -22.87 6.76 36.35
N HIS A 54 -23.76 6.76 35.36
CA HIS A 54 -24.96 7.58 35.38
C HIS A 54 -25.92 7.05 36.44
N SER A 55 -25.99 7.75 37.58
CA SER A 55 -26.90 7.42 38.68
C SER A 55 -28.06 8.40 38.75
N PHE A 56 -29.24 7.90 39.13
CA PHE A 56 -30.43 8.72 39.36
C PHE A 56 -30.46 9.35 40.77
N ALA A 57 -29.29 9.52 41.39
CA ALA A 57 -29.21 10.06 42.75
C ALA A 57 -29.69 11.52 42.76
N GLY A 58 -30.66 11.84 43.64
CA GLY A 58 -31.23 13.20 43.75
C GLY A 58 -32.41 13.50 42.82
N VAL A 59 -32.91 12.52 42.06
CA VAL A 59 -34.15 12.67 41.29
C VAL A 59 -35.34 12.74 42.24
N SER A 60 -35.90 13.93 42.44
CA SER A 60 -37.01 14.18 43.37
C SER A 60 -38.36 14.27 42.66
N THR A 61 -38.39 14.62 41.37
CA THR A 61 -39.63 14.73 40.60
C THR A 61 -39.67 13.80 39.38
N ARG A 62 -40.90 13.51 38.92
CA ARG A 62 -41.13 12.73 37.69
C ARG A 62 -40.52 13.41 36.44
N ALA A 63 -40.51 14.73 36.41
CA ALA A 63 -39.93 15.50 35.31
C ALA A 63 -38.41 15.29 35.22
N ASP A 64 -37.73 15.28 36.37
CA ASP A 64 -36.28 15.04 36.46
C ASP A 64 -35.92 13.62 36.01
N LEU A 65 -36.73 12.62 36.40
CA LEU A 65 -36.55 11.24 35.94
C LEU A 65 -36.59 11.14 34.40
N PHE A 66 -37.58 11.78 33.76
CA PHE A 66 -37.69 11.79 32.31
C PHE A 66 -36.57 12.59 31.63
N ALA A 67 -36.01 13.61 32.29
CA ALA A 67 -34.85 14.33 31.79
C ALA A 67 -33.61 13.43 31.79
N GLU A 68 -33.35 12.71 32.89
CA GLU A 68 -32.23 11.76 32.98
C GLU A 68 -32.38 10.58 32.00
N GLN A 69 -33.59 10.02 31.86
CA GLN A 69 -33.86 8.99 30.85
C GLN A 69 -33.57 9.47 29.43
N ARG A 70 -33.91 10.72 29.10
CA ARG A 70 -33.59 11.31 27.78
C ARG A 70 -32.09 11.46 27.58
N LYS A 71 -31.34 11.94 28.58
CA LYS A 71 -29.88 12.02 28.51
C LYS A 71 -29.25 10.65 28.28
N LEU A 72 -29.67 9.65 29.06
CA LEU A 72 -29.18 8.27 28.92
C LEU A 72 -29.50 7.68 27.54
N ALA A 73 -30.69 7.95 27.00
CA ALA A 73 -31.07 7.54 25.65
C ALA A 73 -30.19 8.18 24.58
N VAL A 74 -29.84 9.46 24.72
CA VAL A 74 -28.92 10.16 23.80
C VAL A 74 -27.52 9.52 23.85
N LEU A 75 -26.98 9.29 25.05
CA LEU A 75 -25.66 8.64 25.21
C LEU A 75 -25.63 7.24 24.57
N ARG A 76 -26.69 6.45 24.75
CA ARG A 76 -26.79 5.11 24.13
C ARG A 76 -26.83 5.16 22.60
N ARG A 77 -27.54 6.14 22.02
CA ARG A 77 -27.56 6.34 20.56
C ARG A 77 -26.19 6.75 20.03
N GLN A 78 -25.50 7.65 20.73
CA GLN A 78 -24.14 8.06 20.38
C GLN A 78 -23.17 6.86 20.44
N LEU A 79 -23.25 6.06 21.51
CA LEU A 79 -22.45 4.86 21.65
C LEU A 79 -22.68 3.88 20.48
N PHE A 80 -23.94 3.64 20.12
CA PHE A 80 -24.29 2.77 19.00
C PHE A 80 -23.74 3.31 17.68
N ALA A 81 -23.89 4.61 17.41
CA ALA A 81 -23.38 5.24 16.20
C ALA A 81 -21.84 5.10 16.08
N ILE A 82 -21.10 5.31 17.17
CA ILE A 82 -19.63 5.16 17.15
C ILE A 82 -19.23 3.69 16.95
N ILE A 83 -19.95 2.74 17.57
CA ILE A 83 -19.68 1.31 17.35
C ILE A 83 -19.86 0.93 15.88
N GLN A 84 -20.89 1.46 15.21
CA GLN A 84 -21.08 1.25 13.77
C GLN A 84 -19.91 1.85 12.96
N GLN A 85 -19.47 3.06 13.29
CA GLN A 85 -18.31 3.68 12.64
C GLN A 85 -17.03 2.85 12.81
N VAL A 86 -16.80 2.28 14.00
CA VAL A 86 -15.64 1.40 14.25
C VAL A 86 -15.71 0.14 13.36
N GLN A 87 -16.90 -0.45 13.21
CA GLN A 87 -17.10 -1.61 12.33
C GLN A 87 -16.80 -1.26 10.87
N GLU A 88 -17.28 -0.11 10.37
CA GLU A 88 -16.97 0.36 9.02
C GLU A 88 -15.46 0.62 8.81
N ILE A 89 -14.77 1.13 9.83
CA ILE A 89 -13.31 1.31 9.77
C ILE A 89 -12.61 -0.04 9.70
N ASP A 90 -13.08 -1.05 10.44
CA ASP A 90 -12.50 -2.39 10.41
C ASP A 90 -12.62 -3.05 9.05
N GLU A 91 -13.79 -2.94 8.40
CA GLU A 91 -13.98 -3.41 7.03
C GLU A 91 -13.00 -2.72 6.06
N LYS A 92 -12.87 -1.39 6.15
CA LYS A 92 -11.93 -0.61 5.32
C LYS A 92 -10.47 -1.00 5.57
N LEU A 93 -10.10 -1.27 6.83
CA LEU A 93 -8.75 -1.70 7.18
C LEU A 93 -8.43 -3.07 6.60
N ASP A 94 -9.40 -3.99 6.58
CA ASP A 94 -9.22 -5.31 6.01
C ASP A 94 -9.14 -5.27 4.47
N ASP A 95 -9.90 -4.39 3.83
CA ASP A 95 -9.74 -4.09 2.40
C ASP A 95 -8.33 -3.59 2.07
N ILE A 96 -7.85 -2.58 2.80
CA ILE A 96 -6.51 -2.02 2.60
C ILE A 96 -5.42 -3.07 2.82
N LYS A 97 -5.54 -3.93 3.85
CA LYS A 97 -4.60 -5.03 4.08
C LYS A 97 -4.54 -5.97 2.88
N ARG A 98 -5.70 -6.33 2.31
CA ARG A 98 -5.78 -7.18 1.11
C ARG A 98 -5.11 -6.52 -0.08
N GLU A 99 -5.36 -5.23 -0.31
CA GLU A 99 -4.73 -4.47 -1.40
C GLU A 99 -3.21 -4.37 -1.23
N ILE A 100 -2.71 -4.09 -0.03
CA ILE A 100 -1.27 -4.05 0.28
C ILE A 100 -0.61 -5.39 -0.07
N ILE A 101 -1.20 -6.51 0.33
CA ILE A 101 -0.68 -7.85 0.03
C ILE A 101 -0.61 -8.06 -1.49
N GLN A 102 -1.70 -7.75 -2.21
CA GLN A 102 -1.75 -7.89 -3.67
C GLN A 102 -0.66 -7.05 -4.36
N HIS A 103 -0.50 -5.78 -3.96
CA HIS A 103 0.50 -4.90 -4.52
C HIS A 103 1.93 -5.33 -4.20
N ARG A 104 2.18 -5.88 -2.99
CA ARG A 104 3.49 -6.46 -2.64
C ARG A 104 3.84 -7.67 -3.52
N VAL A 105 2.88 -8.55 -3.79
CA VAL A 105 3.09 -9.68 -4.72
C VAL A 105 3.38 -9.18 -6.14
N LEU A 106 2.64 -8.16 -6.62
CA LEU A 106 2.92 -7.54 -7.91
C LEU A 106 4.31 -6.87 -7.97
N MET A 107 4.76 -6.29 -6.85
CA MET A 107 6.08 -5.70 -6.75
C MET A 107 7.18 -6.76 -6.83
N LEU A 108 7.07 -7.86 -6.06
CA LEU A 108 8.02 -8.97 -6.10
C LEU A 108 8.12 -9.57 -7.50
N THR A 109 6.98 -9.89 -8.12
CA THR A 109 6.97 -10.43 -9.50
C THR A 109 7.55 -9.44 -10.52
N GLY A 110 7.32 -8.14 -10.33
CA GLY A 110 7.96 -7.08 -11.11
C GLY A 110 9.47 -7.03 -10.92
N MET A 111 9.98 -7.22 -9.69
CA MET A 111 11.42 -7.23 -9.40
C MET A 111 12.12 -8.39 -10.11
N TYR A 112 11.57 -9.61 -10.04
CA TYR A 112 12.10 -10.76 -10.78
C TYR A 112 12.15 -10.53 -12.30
N ARG A 113 11.11 -9.89 -12.85
CA ARG A 113 11.11 -9.49 -14.28
C ARG A 113 12.21 -8.49 -14.59
N SER A 114 12.44 -7.53 -13.69
CA SER A 114 13.49 -6.52 -13.83
C SER A 114 14.87 -7.18 -13.90
N GLU A 115 15.17 -8.08 -12.97
CA GLU A 115 16.43 -8.84 -12.95
C GLU A 115 16.61 -9.66 -14.22
N LYS A 116 15.56 -10.37 -14.67
CA LYS A 116 15.59 -11.11 -15.93
C LYS A 116 15.91 -10.21 -17.12
N TYR A 117 15.29 -9.02 -17.22
CA TYR A 117 15.57 -8.09 -18.32
C TYR A 117 16.97 -7.51 -18.24
N LYS A 118 17.49 -7.21 -17.04
CA LYS A 118 18.89 -6.78 -16.83
C LYS A 118 19.87 -7.84 -17.32
N HIS A 119 19.68 -9.09 -16.94
CA HIS A 119 20.52 -10.21 -17.37
C HIS A 119 20.50 -10.37 -18.89
N LEU A 120 19.31 -10.36 -19.51
CA LEU A 120 19.18 -10.46 -20.97
C LEU A 120 19.82 -9.28 -21.70
N LEU A 121 19.70 -8.07 -21.16
CA LEU A 121 20.32 -6.87 -21.71
C LEU A 121 21.85 -6.96 -21.67
N GLN A 122 22.42 -7.38 -20.53
CA GLN A 122 23.86 -7.60 -20.38
C GLN A 122 24.37 -8.66 -21.35
N GLY A 123 23.68 -9.80 -21.46
CA GLY A 123 24.04 -10.84 -22.42
C GLY A 123 24.00 -10.34 -23.87
N ALA A 124 23.02 -9.53 -24.24
CA ALA A 124 22.94 -8.93 -25.57
C ALA A 124 24.07 -7.92 -25.85
N LEU A 125 24.46 -7.13 -24.84
CA LEU A 125 25.60 -6.21 -24.92
C LEU A 125 26.91 -6.94 -25.10
N SER A 126 27.16 -7.99 -24.31
CA SER A 126 28.38 -8.80 -24.41
C SER A 126 28.51 -9.45 -25.78
N LYS A 127 27.42 -10.03 -26.30
CA LYS A 127 27.40 -10.58 -27.67
C LYS A 127 27.69 -9.53 -28.73
N LYS A 128 27.10 -8.34 -28.63
CA LYS A 128 27.37 -7.24 -29.57
C LYS A 128 28.84 -6.81 -29.56
N ARG A 129 29.47 -6.74 -28.38
CA ARG A 129 30.91 -6.41 -28.26
C ARG A 129 31.77 -7.50 -28.90
N GLN A 130 31.47 -8.77 -28.67
CA GLN A 130 32.20 -9.88 -29.29
C GLN A 130 32.07 -9.89 -30.82
N THR A 131 30.87 -9.63 -31.36
CA THR A 131 30.70 -9.55 -32.81
C THR A 131 31.47 -8.38 -33.42
N GLN A 132 31.51 -7.23 -32.72
CA GLN A 132 32.30 -6.09 -33.18
C GLN A 132 33.80 -6.42 -33.18
N SER A 133 34.34 -6.97 -32.09
CA SER A 133 35.76 -7.35 -32.00
C SER A 133 36.17 -8.31 -33.11
N ARG A 134 35.35 -9.33 -33.39
CA ARG A 134 35.61 -10.29 -34.48
C ARG A 134 35.58 -9.64 -35.85
N GLN A 135 34.69 -8.66 -36.05
CA GLN A 135 34.61 -7.92 -37.29
C GLN A 135 35.85 -7.04 -37.46
N ASP A 136 36.26 -6.31 -36.41
CA ASP A 136 37.46 -5.48 -36.41
C ASP A 136 38.73 -6.33 -36.66
N GLU A 137 38.82 -7.52 -36.06
CA GLU A 137 39.90 -8.50 -36.30
C GLU A 137 39.92 -8.97 -37.77
N SER A 138 38.76 -9.34 -38.32
CA SER A 138 38.64 -9.77 -39.72
C SER A 138 39.01 -8.66 -40.70
N GLU A 139 38.54 -7.43 -40.47
CA GLU A 139 38.86 -6.25 -41.29
C GLU A 139 40.38 -5.95 -41.24
N MET A 140 41.01 -6.11 -40.08
CA MET A 140 42.45 -5.96 -39.93
C MET A 140 43.24 -7.04 -40.67
N GLU A 141 42.83 -8.31 -40.59
CA GLU A 141 43.45 -9.42 -41.34
C GLU A 141 43.35 -9.20 -42.85
N GLU A 142 42.18 -8.78 -43.35
CA GLU A 142 41.99 -8.43 -44.76
C GLU A 142 42.92 -7.29 -45.19
N MET A 143 43.01 -6.21 -44.42
CA MET A 143 43.95 -5.10 -44.72
C MET A 143 45.41 -5.56 -44.78
N ILE A 144 45.82 -6.51 -43.94
CA ILE A 144 47.18 -7.07 -43.96
C ILE A 144 47.40 -7.91 -45.23
N LEU A 145 46.42 -8.75 -45.58
CA LEU A 145 46.51 -9.61 -46.77
C LEU A 145 46.59 -8.81 -48.07
N TRP A 146 45.86 -7.69 -48.17
CA TRP A 146 45.82 -6.86 -49.39
C TRP A 146 47.04 -5.93 -49.56
N LYS A 147 47.87 -5.78 -48.51
CA LYS A 147 49.12 -5.02 -48.57
C LYS A 147 50.34 -5.87 -48.94
N LYS A 148 50.17 -7.19 -49.06
CA LYS A 148 51.18 -8.12 -49.61
C LYS A 148 50.94 -8.34 -51.09
#